data_AF-A0A4Q0B0F3-F1
#
_entry.id   AF-A0A4Q0B0F3-F1
#
_cell.length_a   1.000
_cell.length_b   1.000
_cell.length_c   1.000
_cell.angle_alpha   90.00
_cell.angle_beta   90.00
_cell.angle_gamma   90.00
#
_symmetry.space_group_name_H-M   'P 1'
#
loop_
_entity.id
_entity.type
_entity.pdbx_description
1 polymer ?
#
loop_
_entity_poly.entity_id
_entity_poly.type
_entity_poly.pdbx_seq_one_letter_code
_entity_poly.pdbx_strand_id
1 'polypeptide(L)'
;MKRLMGLLASVILMARTVTAQKFKWAQVPAAVKAAFAKHFPGVTAKWEKEDANYEAVFHQNGKEMSALFDANSKLSETEVAIPIAALPAAVHQYIQKNHPGKKIKEASDITITLADGIVH
;
A
#
# COMPACT_ATOMS: atom_id res chain seq x y z
N MET A 1 -50.88 4.93 -26.62
CA MET A 1 -50.52 5.51 -27.94
C MET A 1 -49.00 5.62 -28.02
N LYS A 2 -48.44 5.14 -29.14
CA LYS A 2 -47.01 5.09 -29.46
C LYS A 2 -46.46 6.50 -29.71
N ARG A 3 -45.22 6.77 -29.29
CA ARG A 3 -44.27 7.56 -30.10
C ARG A 3 -42.90 6.89 -30.04
N LEU A 4 -42.48 6.44 -31.21
CA LEU A 4 -41.16 5.91 -31.54
C LEU A 4 -40.61 6.87 -32.62
N MET A 5 -39.38 7.35 -32.44
CA MET A 5 -38.49 8.00 -33.43
C MET A 5 -37.29 8.53 -32.62
N GLY A 6 -36.00 8.32 -32.91
CA GLY A 6 -35.31 7.62 -33.99
C GLY A 6 -33.83 8.08 -33.97
N LEU A 7 -32.92 7.10 -34.00
CA LEU A 7 -31.53 7.06 -34.53
C LEU A 7 -30.52 8.24 -34.45
N LEU A 8 -29.25 7.82 -34.26
CA LEU A 8 -27.94 8.40 -34.65
C LEU A 8 -27.19 9.32 -33.66
N ALA A 9 -26.13 8.80 -33.04
CA ALA A 9 -24.73 9.15 -33.36
C ALA A 9 -23.74 8.57 -32.31
N SER A 10 -22.64 8.00 -32.82
CA SER A 10 -21.60 7.24 -32.14
C SER A 10 -20.80 8.03 -31.09
N VAL A 11 -20.51 7.41 -29.94
CA VAL A 11 -19.38 7.80 -29.07
C VAL A 11 -18.65 6.54 -28.59
N ILE A 12 -17.55 6.26 -29.28
CA ILE A 12 -16.27 5.71 -28.82
C ILE A 12 -16.30 5.03 -27.43
N LEU A 13 -16.43 3.70 -27.40
CA LEU A 13 -15.99 2.92 -26.24
C LEU A 13 -14.49 2.61 -26.41
N MET A 14 -13.64 3.50 -25.87
CA MET A 14 -12.22 3.18 -25.74
C MET A 14 -12.08 1.97 -24.81
N ALA A 15 -11.67 0.85 -25.36
CA ALA A 15 -11.17 -0.27 -24.58
C ALA A 15 -9.96 0.23 -23.75
N ARG A 16 -10.19 0.51 -22.47
CA ARG A 16 -9.12 0.73 -21.50
C ARG A 16 -8.47 -0.62 -21.28
N THR A 17 -7.42 -0.92 -22.06
CA THR A 17 -6.49 -1.99 -21.67
C THR A 17 -5.82 -1.53 -20.38
N VAL A 18 -6.25 -2.07 -19.24
CA VAL A 18 -5.48 -1.99 -18.00
C VAL A 18 -4.22 -2.81 -18.26
N THR A 19 -3.20 -2.13 -18.77
CA THR A 19 -1.86 -2.68 -18.74
C THR A 19 -1.44 -2.63 -17.27
N ALA A 20 -1.23 -3.79 -16.66
CA ALA A 20 -0.44 -3.90 -15.44
C ALA A 20 1.00 -3.51 -15.80
N GLN A 21 1.23 -2.21 -15.99
CA GLN A 21 2.56 -1.68 -16.25
C GLN A 21 3.39 -1.98 -15.01
N LYS A 22 4.33 -2.92 -15.16
CA LYS A 22 5.36 -3.20 -14.16
C LYS A 22 5.95 -1.87 -13.70
N PHE A 23 5.65 -1.48 -12.45
CA PHE A 23 6.12 -0.23 -11.86
C PHE A 23 7.66 -0.23 -11.95
N LYS A 24 8.21 0.72 -12.71
CA LYS A 24 9.66 0.83 -12.85
C LYS A 24 10.15 1.72 -11.72
N TRP A 25 11.21 1.29 -11.03
CA TRP A 25 12.00 2.05 -10.04
C TRP A 25 12.28 3.53 -10.39
N ALA A 26 12.30 3.87 -11.68
CA ALA A 26 12.47 5.22 -12.20
C ALA A 26 11.26 6.16 -11.95
N GLN A 27 10.15 5.68 -11.41
CA GLN A 27 8.89 6.43 -11.28
C GLN A 27 8.62 7.00 -9.89
N VAL A 28 9.48 6.74 -8.89
CA VAL A 28 9.33 7.36 -7.56
C VAL A 28 9.92 8.79 -7.59
N PRO A 29 9.13 9.84 -7.27
CA PRO A 29 9.61 11.21 -7.26
C PRO A 29 10.82 11.41 -6.35
N ALA A 30 11.74 12.29 -6.76
CA ALA A 30 12.94 12.60 -5.96
C ALA A 30 12.59 13.13 -4.56
N ALA A 31 11.50 13.91 -4.44
CA ALA A 31 11.01 14.41 -3.16
C ALA A 31 10.60 13.28 -2.21
N VAL A 32 9.95 12.24 -2.71
CA VAL A 32 9.59 11.05 -1.93
C VAL A 32 10.82 10.30 -1.46
N LYS A 33 11.82 10.10 -2.33
CA LYS A 33 13.09 9.48 -1.95
C LYS A 33 13.85 10.29 -0.90
N ALA A 34 13.82 11.62 -1.00
CA ALA A 34 14.42 12.52 -0.02
C ALA A 34 13.70 12.49 1.33
N ALA A 35 12.36 12.43 1.32
CA ALA A 35 11.57 12.26 2.54
C ALA A 35 11.90 10.93 3.22
N PHE A 36 11.94 9.83 2.46
CA PHE A 36 12.37 8.53 2.96
C PHE A 36 13.76 8.57 3.59
N ALA A 37 14.76 9.12 2.89
CA ALA A 37 16.13 9.22 3.41
C ALA A 37 16.23 10.08 4.68
N LYS A 38 15.32 11.05 4.87
CA LYS A 38 15.22 11.85 6.09
C LYS A 38 14.66 11.04 7.27
N HIS A 39 13.64 10.24 7.03
CA HIS A 39 13.02 9.40 8.07
C HIS A 39 13.86 8.15 8.41
N PHE A 40 14.52 7.57 7.41
CA PHE A 40 15.26 6.31 7.51
C PHE A 40 16.69 6.47 6.96
N PRO A 41 17.57 7.21 7.68
CA PRO A 41 18.91 7.52 7.19
C PRO A 41 19.77 6.26 7.06
N GLY A 42 20.51 6.16 5.95
CA GLY A 42 21.47 5.08 5.70
C GLY A 42 20.85 3.75 5.26
N VAL A 43 19.54 3.71 5.01
CA VAL A 43 18.84 2.51 4.54
C VAL A 43 18.47 2.63 3.07
N THR A 44 18.54 1.53 2.33
CA THR A 44 18.06 1.44 0.94
C THR A 44 16.73 0.69 0.91
N ALA A 45 15.78 1.20 0.14
CA ALA A 45 14.47 0.57 -0.03
C ALA A 45 14.27 0.01 -1.44
N LYS A 46 13.49 -1.07 -1.51
CA LYS A 46 12.73 -1.47 -2.68
C LYS A 46 11.44 -0.67 -2.74
N TRP A 47 11.15 -0.11 -3.91
CA TRP A 47 9.99 0.75 -4.07
C TRP A 47 8.87 0.08 -4.84
N GLU A 48 7.67 0.23 -4.32
CA GLU A 48 6.43 -0.21 -4.95
C GLU A 48 5.47 0.98 -5.07
N LYS A 49 4.47 0.83 -5.94
CA LYS A 49 3.39 1.80 -6.06
C LYS A 49 2.13 1.18 -5.51
N GLU A 50 1.56 1.86 -4.54
CA GLU A 50 0.31 1.48 -3.90
C GLU A 50 -0.71 2.57 -4.18
N ASP A 51 -1.62 2.31 -5.12
CA ASP A 51 -2.56 3.30 -5.65
C ASP A 51 -1.89 4.63 -6.09
N ALA A 52 -2.17 5.72 -5.37
CA ALA A 52 -1.60 7.04 -5.61
C ALA A 52 -0.31 7.31 -4.81
N ASN A 53 0.05 6.40 -3.90
CA ASN A 53 1.14 6.52 -2.95
C ASN A 53 2.38 5.71 -3.40
N TYR A 54 3.45 5.83 -2.62
CA TYR A 54 4.73 5.18 -2.85
C TYR A 54 5.16 4.46 -1.60
N GLU A 55 5.32 3.15 -1.71
CA GLU A 55 5.74 2.32 -0.58
C GLU A 55 7.23 1.99 -0.70
N ALA A 56 7.97 2.26 0.37
CA ALA A 56 9.35 1.85 0.53
C ALA A 56 9.40 0.61 1.41
N VAL A 57 9.77 -0.55 0.85
CA VAL A 57 10.03 -1.79 1.60
C VAL A 57 11.53 -1.94 1.83
N PHE A 58 11.96 -2.09 3.08
CA PHE A 58 13.37 -2.10 3.45
C PHE A 58 13.63 -3.00 4.66
N HIS A 59 14.90 -3.20 4.97
CA HIS A 59 15.31 -3.90 6.19
C HIS A 59 16.05 -2.94 7.12
N GLN A 60 15.64 -2.90 8.38
CA GLN A 60 16.30 -2.13 9.43
C GLN A 60 16.27 -2.93 10.73
N ASN A 61 17.39 -2.95 11.46
CA ASN A 61 17.53 -3.67 12.74
C ASN A 61 17.11 -5.15 12.66
N GLY A 62 17.37 -5.80 11.53
CA GLY A 62 17.06 -7.22 11.32
C GLY A 62 15.57 -7.52 11.06
N LYS A 63 14.74 -6.50 10.84
CA LYS A 63 13.32 -6.65 10.51
C LYS A 63 13.02 -6.10 9.13
N GLU A 64 12.10 -6.73 8.43
CA GLU A 64 11.45 -6.14 7.26
C GLU A 64 10.46 -5.07 7.72
N MET A 65 10.53 -3.91 7.08
CA MET A 65 9.67 -2.76 7.36
C MET A 65 9.17 -2.17 6.04
N SER A 66 8.03 -1.51 6.09
CA SER A 66 7.58 -0.64 5.02
C SER A 66 7.26 0.77 5.51
N ALA A 67 7.33 1.72 4.60
CA ALA A 67 6.96 3.11 4.85
C ALA A 67 6.20 3.65 3.64
N LEU A 68 4.95 4.09 3.88
CA LEU A 68 4.07 4.60 2.85
C LEU A 68 4.16 6.13 2.80
N PHE A 69 4.44 6.65 1.60
CA PHE A 69 4.52 8.08 1.35
C PHE A 69 3.41 8.51 0.38
N ASP A 70 2.71 9.57 0.74
CA ASP A 70 1.68 10.16 -0.12
C ASP A 70 2.29 10.90 -1.33
N ALA A 71 1.44 11.36 -2.24
CA ALA A 71 1.85 12.14 -3.41
C ALA A 71 2.57 13.47 -3.06
N ASN A 72 2.39 13.97 -1.83
CA ASN A 72 3.05 15.16 -1.30
C ASN A 72 4.36 14.84 -0.55
N SER A 73 4.84 13.59 -0.62
CA SER A 73 6.04 13.10 0.07
C SER A 73 5.94 13.11 1.60
N LYS A 74 4.72 13.06 2.16
CA LYS A 74 4.50 12.89 3.60
C LYS A 74 4.41 11.41 3.94
N LEU A 75 5.07 11.01 5.03
CA LEU A 75 4.92 9.68 5.61
C LEU A 75 3.50 9.56 6.18
N SER A 76 2.73 8.61 5.68
CA SER A 76 1.38 8.32 6.16
C SER A 76 1.32 7.06 7.01
N GLU A 77 2.24 6.13 6.80
CA GLU A 77 2.23 4.84 7.50
C GLU A 77 3.62 4.23 7.58
N THR A 78 3.87 3.49 8.65
CA THR A 78 4.98 2.55 8.73
C THR A 78 4.48 1.19 9.19
N GLU A 79 5.00 0.14 8.59
CA GLU A 79 4.75 -1.22 9.03
C GLU A 79 6.06 -1.89 9.46
N VAL A 80 5.96 -2.74 10.49
CA VAL A 80 7.06 -3.61 10.92
C VAL A 80 6.56 -5.04 10.93
N ALA A 81 7.20 -5.89 10.15
CA ALA A 81 6.91 -7.32 10.18
C ALA A 81 7.16 -7.88 11.60
N ILE A 82 6.19 -8.63 12.10
CA ILE A 82 6.26 -9.31 13.40
C ILE A 82 6.13 -10.84 13.23
N PRO A 83 6.72 -11.63 14.14
CA PRO A 83 6.42 -13.05 14.19
C PRO A 83 4.92 -13.27 14.40
N ILE A 84 4.34 -14.25 13.71
CA ILE A 84 2.92 -14.63 13.90
C ILE A 84 2.60 -14.92 15.38
N ALA A 85 3.56 -15.47 16.13
CA ALA A 85 3.43 -15.75 17.56
C ALA A 85 3.31 -14.49 18.44
N ALA A 86 3.62 -13.29 17.92
CA ALA A 86 3.46 -12.03 18.63
C ALA A 86 2.02 -11.49 18.52
N LEU A 87 1.16 -12.06 17.67
CA LEU A 87 -0.24 -11.66 17.59
C LEU A 87 -0.97 -11.95 18.93
N PRO A 88 -1.93 -11.09 19.33
CA PRO A 88 -2.72 -11.35 20.52
C PRO A 88 -3.47 -12.68 20.45
N ALA A 89 -3.57 -13.40 21.58
CA ALA A 89 -4.23 -14.70 21.64
C ALA A 89 -5.67 -14.69 21.10
N ALA A 90 -6.39 -13.58 21.30
CA ALA A 90 -7.75 -13.39 20.77
C ALA A 90 -7.80 -13.44 19.23
N VAL A 91 -6.76 -12.94 18.56
CA VAL A 91 -6.65 -12.98 17.08
C VAL A 91 -6.48 -14.43 16.60
N HIS A 92 -5.60 -15.21 17.25
CA HIS A 92 -5.43 -16.62 16.94
C HIS A 92 -6.74 -17.40 17.10
N GLN A 93 -7.46 -17.18 18.20
CA GLN A 93 -8.75 -17.83 18.46
C GLN A 93 -9.79 -17.44 17.39
N TYR A 94 -9.86 -16.17 17.02
CA TYR A 94 -10.77 -15.70 15.99
C TYR A 94 -10.48 -16.38 14.64
N ILE A 95 -9.22 -16.45 14.22
CA ILE A 95 -8.84 -17.05 12.94
C ILE A 95 -9.13 -18.55 12.94
N GLN A 96 -8.79 -19.27 14.01
CA GLN A 96 -9.10 -20.71 14.12
C GLN A 96 -10.59 -20.99 14.01
N LYS A 97 -11.43 -20.15 14.64
CA LYS A 97 -12.89 -20.30 14.63
C LYS A 97 -13.51 -19.96 13.27
N ASN A 98 -13.08 -18.86 12.64
CA ASN A 98 -13.76 -18.31 11.46
C ASN A 98 -13.09 -18.68 10.13
N HIS A 99 -11.84 -19.12 10.17
CA HIS A 99 -11.04 -19.49 9.00
C HIS A 99 -10.32 -20.84 9.22
N PRO A 100 -11.04 -21.93 9.51
CA PRO A 100 -10.43 -23.21 9.86
C PRO A 100 -9.55 -23.74 8.73
N GLY A 101 -8.38 -24.27 9.11
CA GLY A 101 -7.40 -24.83 8.16
C GLY A 101 -6.60 -23.79 7.36
N LYS A 102 -6.86 -22.48 7.53
CA LYS A 102 -6.06 -21.42 6.90
C LYS A 102 -4.81 -21.13 7.73
N LYS A 103 -3.71 -20.82 7.04
CA LYS A 103 -2.44 -20.39 7.65
C LYS A 103 -2.31 -18.88 7.52
N ILE A 104 -1.79 -18.25 8.57
CA ILE A 104 -1.38 -16.84 8.52
C ILE A 104 -0.08 -16.79 7.71
N LYS A 105 -0.04 -15.96 6.67
CA LYS A 105 1.11 -15.81 5.77
C LYS A 105 2.12 -14.81 6.33
N GLU A 106 1.61 -13.71 6.88
CA GLU A 106 2.39 -12.59 7.41
C GLU A 106 1.59 -11.90 8.52
N ALA A 107 2.29 -11.14 9.37
CA ALA A 107 1.73 -10.31 10.41
C ALA A 107 2.64 -9.08 10.57
N SER A 108 2.04 -7.90 10.73
CA SER A 108 2.75 -6.64 10.88
C SER A 108 2.13 -5.81 12.00
N ASP A 109 2.96 -5.07 12.72
CA ASP A 109 2.53 -3.94 13.52
C ASP A 109 2.51 -2.69 12.61
N ILE A 110 1.37 -2.00 12.57
CA ILE A 110 1.14 -0.86 11.69
C ILE A 110 0.98 0.40 12.53
N THR A 111 1.67 1.47 12.14
CA THR A 111 1.58 2.79 12.76
C THR A 111 1.16 3.81 11.70
N ILE A 112 -0.01 4.44 11.90
CA ILE A 112 -0.54 5.46 10.99
C ILE A 112 -0.12 6.84 11.49
N THR A 113 0.39 7.66 10.59
CA THR A 113 0.67 9.08 10.82
C THR A 113 -0.48 9.91 10.27
N LEU A 114 -1.25 10.57 11.16
CA LEU A 114 -2.36 11.42 10.74
C LEU A 114 -1.85 12.75 10.17
N ALA A 115 -2.72 13.44 9.42
CA ALA A 115 -2.38 14.67 8.69
C ALA A 115 -1.87 15.84 9.57
N ASP A 116 -2.08 15.78 10.89
CA ASP A 116 -1.58 16.73 11.89
C ASP A 116 -0.17 16.39 12.41
N GLY A 117 0.42 15.27 11.98
CA GLY A 117 1.72 14.80 12.42
C GLY A 117 1.70 14.04 13.75
N ILE A 118 0.53 13.71 14.29
CA ILE A 118 0.41 12.87 15.48
C ILE A 118 0.47 11.40 15.07
N VAL A 119 1.36 10.67 15.73
CA VAL A 119 1.55 9.22 15.62
C VAL A 119 0.74 8.57 16.75
N HIS A 120 -0.13 7.62 16.43
CA HIS A 120 -0.91 6.82 17.40
C HIS A 120 -0.38 5.41 17.54
#